data_AF-A0A1G2Z8N7-F1
#
_entry.id   AF-A0A1G2Z8N7-F1
#
_cell.length_a   1.000
_cell.length_b   1.000
_cell.length_c   1.000
_cell.angle_alpha   90.00
_cell.angle_beta   90.00
_cell.angle_gamma   90.00
#
_symmetry.space_group_name_H-M   'P 1'
#
loop_
_entity.id
_entity.type
_entity.pdbx_description
1 polymer ?
#
loop_
_entity_poly.entity_id
_entity_poly.type
_entity_poly.pdbx_seq_one_letter_code
_entity_poly.pdbx_strand_id
1 'polypeptide(L)'
;RSEPVEGFHELVGVLFVVSAVVHLVLNWGCFVSYLSKPVSAVLGVVVVAIITSLFLGGGEEPPGRPPIMDIVHRIESAPLAHVAPLFGIETEAAAEHLRREGMSLSGDGQTIEDIAASNGKRPHEVLNVLSMSGRGLNE
;
A
#
# COMPACT_ATOMS: atom_id res chain seq x y z
N ARG A 1 6.35 -32.53 5.65
CA ARG A 1 7.53 -32.42 6.54
C ARG A 1 8.52 -31.49 5.87
N SER A 2 8.27 -30.18 5.94
CA SER A 2 8.99 -29.12 5.24
C SER A 2 9.59 -28.18 6.28
N GLU A 3 10.53 -28.67 7.07
CA GLU A 3 11.11 -27.94 8.21
C GLU A 3 12.65 -28.03 8.20
N PRO A 4 13.34 -27.41 7.23
CA PRO A 4 14.70 -26.95 7.53
C PRO A 4 14.99 -25.49 7.15
N VAL A 5 14.20 -24.88 6.25
CA VAL A 5 14.58 -23.59 5.63
C VAL A 5 14.05 -22.37 6.40
N GLU A 6 12.86 -22.48 7.00
CA GLU A 6 12.23 -21.38 7.74
C GLU A 6 12.99 -21.08 9.05
N GLY A 7 13.32 -22.12 9.82
CA GLY A 7 14.15 -21.98 11.03
C GLY A 7 15.58 -21.50 10.76
N PHE A 8 16.14 -21.72 9.56
CA PHE A 8 17.45 -21.18 9.22
C PHE A 8 17.41 -19.67 8.99
N HIS A 9 16.37 -19.15 8.33
CA HIS A 9 16.21 -17.70 8.14
C HIS A 9 16.00 -16.99 9.49
N GLU A 10 15.20 -17.58 10.37
CA GLU A 10 14.98 -17.05 11.72
C GLU A 10 16.26 -17.10 12.58
N LEU A 11 16.99 -18.21 12.57
CA LEU A 11 18.26 -18.35 13.30
C LEU A 11 19.34 -17.39 12.79
N VAL A 12 19.49 -17.25 11.47
CA VAL A 12 20.44 -16.31 10.86
C VAL A 12 20.05 -14.87 11.17
N GLY A 13 18.75 -14.54 11.16
CA GLY A 13 18.24 -13.24 11.56
C GLY A 13 18.57 -12.89 13.01
N VAL A 14 18.32 -13.81 13.95
CA VAL A 14 18.64 -13.62 15.37
C VAL A 14 20.15 -13.49 15.57
N LEU A 15 20.96 -14.34 14.94
CA LEU A 15 22.42 -14.27 15.03
C LEU A 15 22.95 -12.93 14.48
N PHE A 16 22.39 -12.43 13.39
CA PHE A 16 22.73 -11.14 12.81
C PHE A 16 22.43 -9.98 13.77
N VAL A 17 21.25 -9.97 14.40
CA VAL A 17 20.87 -8.94 15.38
C VAL A 17 21.82 -8.97 16.58
N VAL A 18 22.09 -10.16 17.14
CA VAL A 18 23.03 -10.30 18.27
C VAL A 18 24.42 -9.82 17.88
N SER A 19 24.92 -10.23 16.72
CA SER A 19 26.22 -9.80 16.21
C SER A 19 26.29 -8.28 15.98
N ALA A 20 25.22 -7.66 15.47
CA ALA A 20 25.15 -6.23 15.25
C ALA A 20 25.16 -5.45 16.58
N VAL A 21 24.41 -5.92 17.58
CA VAL A 21 24.39 -5.31 18.93
C VAL A 21 25.76 -5.44 19.58
N VAL A 22 26.37 -6.63 19.54
CA VAL A 22 27.73 -6.85 20.07
C VAL A 22 28.73 -5.94 19.35
N HIS A 23 28.67 -5.86 18.02
CA HIS A 23 29.53 -4.96 17.25
C HIS A 23 29.35 -3.49 17.65
N LEU A 24 28.12 -3.03 17.86
CA LEU A 24 27.79 -1.66 18.25
C LEU A 24 28.28 -1.33 19.67
N VAL A 25 28.09 -2.25 20.63
CA VAL A 25 28.54 -2.06 22.02
C VAL A 25 30.06 -2.08 22.11
N LEU A 26 30.72 -3.05 21.47
CA LEU A 26 32.18 -3.14 21.48
C LEU A 26 32.86 -1.97 20.76
N ASN A 27 32.21 -1.38 19.75
CA ASN A 27 32.73 -0.25 18.99
C ASN A 27 32.05 1.08 19.33
N TRP A 28 31.40 1.17 20.50
CA TRP A 28 30.60 2.34 20.91
C TRP A 28 31.39 3.65 20.85
N GLY A 29 32.65 3.65 21.29
CA GLY A 29 33.52 4.82 21.24
C GLY A 29 33.80 5.32 19.81
N CYS A 30 34.01 4.42 18.85
CA CYS A 30 34.21 4.76 17.44
C CYS A 30 32.92 5.31 16.82
N PHE A 31 31.78 4.68 17.15
CA PHE A 31 30.47 5.10 16.69
C PHE A 31 30.10 6.51 17.18
N VAL A 32 30.26 6.79 18.48
CA VAL A 32 30.00 8.11 19.05
C VAL A 32 30.99 9.16 18.55
N SER A 33 32.27 8.79 18.37
CA SER A 33 33.27 9.68 17.78
C SER A 33 32.92 10.09 16.34
N TYR A 34 32.36 9.17 15.55
CA TYR A 34 31.85 9.47 14.22
C TYR A 34 30.65 10.43 14.27
N LEU A 35 29.71 10.21 15.18
CA LEU A 35 28.54 11.10 15.39
C LEU A 35 28.91 12.47 15.97
N SER A 36 30.05 12.59 16.66
CA SER A 36 30.53 13.84 17.25
C SER A 36 31.14 14.81 16.23
N LYS A 37 31.28 14.40 14.95
CA LYS A 37 31.80 15.25 13.88
C LYS A 37 30.73 16.25 13.41
N PRO A 38 31.09 17.49 13.05
CA PRO A 38 30.13 18.49 12.57
C PRO A 38 29.39 18.06 11.30
N VAL A 39 30.00 17.21 10.47
CA VAL A 39 29.38 16.59 9.28
C VAL A 39 28.21 15.67 9.68
N SER A 40 28.32 14.96 10.79
CA SER A 40 27.27 14.07 11.30
C SER A 40 26.09 14.85 11.87
N ALA A 41 26.32 16.05 12.40
CA ALA A 41 25.24 16.96 12.80
C ALA A 41 24.43 17.43 11.59
N VAL A 42 25.09 17.78 10.48
CA VAL A 42 24.40 18.15 9.23
C VAL A 42 23.57 16.97 8.70
N LEU A 43 24.14 15.77 8.68
CA LEU A 43 23.41 14.56 8.29
C LEU A 43 22.20 14.30 9.20
N GLY A 44 22.37 14.48 10.51
CA GLY A 44 21.28 14.36 11.49
C GLY A 44 20.13 15.34 11.21
N VAL A 45 20.43 16.60 10.89
CA VAL A 45 19.42 17.60 10.51
C VAL A 45 18.67 17.19 9.24
N VAL A 46 19.38 16.68 8.22
CA VAL A 46 18.75 16.20 6.98
C VAL A 46 17.82 15.02 7.25
N VAL A 47 18.25 14.05 8.08
CA VAL A 47 17.41 12.89 8.45
C VAL A 47 16.17 13.34 9.21
N VAL A 48 16.30 14.27 10.17
CA VAL A 48 15.15 14.83 10.91
C VAL A 48 14.21 15.59 9.97
N ALA A 49 14.74 16.35 9.01
CA ALA A 49 13.95 17.06 8.02
C ALA A 49 13.18 16.07 7.11
N ILE A 50 13.81 14.97 6.68
CA ILE A 50 13.13 13.92 5.90
C ILE A 50 12.02 13.26 6.72
N ILE A 51 12.30 12.86 7.97
CA ILE A 51 11.29 12.26 8.85
C ILE A 51 10.14 13.25 9.05
N THR A 52 10.44 14.50 9.39
CA THR A 52 9.41 15.55 9.57
C THR A 52 8.62 15.76 8.29
N SER A 53 9.26 15.75 7.12
CA SER A 53 8.58 15.83 5.83
C SER A 53 7.66 14.63 5.58
N LEU A 54 8.08 13.40 5.90
CA LEU A 54 7.25 12.20 5.74
C LEU A 54 6.03 12.18 6.67
N PHE A 55 6.14 12.74 7.88
CA PHE A 55 5.06 12.71 8.87
C PHE A 55 4.19 13.98 8.88
N LEU A 56 4.71 15.12 8.44
CA LEU A 56 4.02 16.42 8.45
C LEU A 56 3.72 16.94 7.04
N GLY A 57 4.51 16.56 6.04
CA GLY A 57 4.36 16.91 4.62
C GLY A 57 3.38 16.02 3.87
N GLY A 58 2.23 15.71 4.48
CA GLY A 58 1.12 15.07 3.78
C GLY A 58 0.52 16.01 2.75
N GLY A 59 1.04 16.02 1.52
CA GLY A 59 0.40 16.75 0.43
C GLY A 59 1.16 16.88 -0.89
N GLU A 60 2.48 16.64 -0.93
CA GLU A 60 3.22 16.73 -2.20
C GLU A 60 3.45 15.32 -2.75
N GLU A 61 2.69 14.98 -3.80
CA GLU A 61 2.88 13.72 -4.52
C GLU A 61 4.34 13.62 -5.01
N PRO A 62 5.03 12.49 -4.78
CA PRO A 62 6.41 12.34 -5.18
C PRO A 62 6.58 12.59 -6.68
N PRO A 63 7.61 13.34 -7.11
CA PRO A 63 7.93 13.47 -8.53
C PRO A 63 8.34 12.08 -9.04
N GLY A 64 7.44 11.41 -9.77
CA GLY A 64 7.68 10.07 -10.31
C GLY A 64 6.55 9.05 -10.11
N ARG A 65 5.33 9.46 -9.72
CA ARG A 65 4.17 8.55 -9.76
C ARG A 65 4.05 7.98 -11.19
N PRO A 66 4.12 6.65 -11.38
CA PRO A 66 4.04 6.08 -12.71
C PRO A 66 2.66 6.42 -13.30
N PRO A 67 2.56 6.80 -14.58
CA PRO A 67 1.30 7.27 -15.18
C PRO A 67 0.12 6.31 -14.98
N ILE A 68 0.41 5.02 -14.82
CA ILE A 68 -0.59 3.99 -14.55
C ILE A 68 -1.37 4.23 -13.24
N MET A 69 -0.73 4.78 -12.20
CA MET A 69 -1.38 5.00 -10.92
C MET A 69 -2.35 6.17 -10.95
N ASP A 70 -2.13 7.16 -11.83
CA ASP A 70 -3.08 8.26 -12.04
C ASP A 70 -4.31 7.77 -12.80
N ILE A 71 -4.10 6.85 -13.76
CA ILE A 71 -5.19 6.20 -14.49
C ILE A 71 -6.04 5.36 -13.53
N VAL A 72 -5.39 4.55 -12.69
CA VAL A 72 -6.10 3.73 -11.69
C VAL A 72 -6.91 4.62 -10.74
N HIS A 73 -6.31 5.69 -10.20
CA HIS A 73 -7.03 6.60 -9.31
C HIS A 73 -8.23 7.29 -9.97
N ARG A 74 -8.11 7.63 -11.27
CA ARG A 74 -9.26 8.14 -12.05
C ARG A 74 -10.37 7.11 -12.25
N ILE A 75 -10.03 5.83 -12.35
CA ILE A 75 -11.03 4.75 -12.42
C ILE A 75 -11.67 4.55 -11.04
N GLU A 76 -10.90 4.58 -9.97
CA GLU A 76 -11.38 4.42 -8.59
C GLU A 76 -12.33 5.57 -8.18
N SER A 77 -12.03 6.79 -8.60
CA SER A 77 -12.89 7.97 -8.38
C SER A 77 -14.04 8.11 -9.38
N ALA A 78 -14.19 7.20 -10.35
CA ALA A 78 -15.29 7.23 -11.31
C ALA A 78 -16.54 6.51 -10.76
N PRO A 79 -17.76 6.94 -11.15
CA PRO A 79 -18.99 6.26 -10.79
C PRO A 79 -19.03 4.81 -11.30
N LEU A 80 -19.66 3.91 -10.55
CA LEU A 80 -19.84 2.51 -10.94
C LEU A 80 -20.42 2.37 -12.36
N ALA A 81 -21.34 3.26 -12.73
CA ALA A 81 -21.96 3.29 -14.07
C ALA A 81 -20.98 3.47 -15.24
N HIS A 82 -19.83 4.09 -15.00
CA HIS A 82 -18.78 4.26 -16.01
C HIS A 82 -17.73 3.15 -15.96
N VAL A 83 -17.56 2.50 -14.80
CA VAL A 83 -16.55 1.48 -14.58
C VAL A 83 -17.03 0.09 -14.96
N ALA A 84 -18.29 -0.26 -14.65
CA ALA A 84 -18.86 -1.58 -14.96
C ALA A 84 -18.79 -1.97 -16.46
N PRO A 85 -19.09 -1.08 -17.42
CA PRO A 85 -18.99 -1.39 -18.84
C PRO A 85 -17.57 -1.70 -19.32
N LEU A 86 -16.53 -1.20 -18.63
CA LEU A 86 -15.13 -1.53 -18.95
C LEU A 86 -14.82 -3.02 -18.73
N PHE A 87 -15.60 -3.68 -17.88
CA PHE A 87 -15.52 -5.12 -17.62
C PHE A 87 -16.57 -5.92 -18.40
N GLY A 88 -17.32 -5.29 -19.30
CA GLY A 88 -18.38 -5.93 -20.08
C GLY A 88 -19.65 -6.25 -19.28
N ILE A 89 -19.90 -5.53 -18.18
CA ILE A 89 -21.05 -5.76 -17.31
C ILE A 89 -21.95 -4.52 -17.32
N GLU A 90 -23.25 -4.73 -17.43
CA GLU A 90 -24.24 -3.67 -17.24
C GLU A 90 -24.24 -3.15 -15.80
N THR A 91 -24.40 -1.84 -15.62
CA THR A 91 -24.33 -1.17 -14.31
C THR A 91 -25.22 -1.83 -13.25
N GLU A 92 -26.44 -2.19 -13.61
CA GLU A 92 -27.41 -2.81 -12.71
C GLU A 92 -26.94 -4.21 -12.25
N ALA A 93 -26.39 -4.99 -13.19
CA ALA A 93 -25.86 -6.32 -12.91
C ALA A 93 -24.60 -6.26 -12.04
N ALA A 94 -23.76 -5.25 -12.26
CA ALA A 94 -22.59 -4.97 -11.42
C ALA A 94 -23.00 -4.59 -9.98
N ALA A 95 -23.98 -3.70 -9.81
CA ALA A 95 -24.50 -3.32 -8.50
C ALA A 95 -25.08 -4.53 -7.76
N GLU A 96 -25.84 -5.37 -8.46
CA GLU A 96 -26.40 -6.59 -7.87
C GLU A 96 -25.31 -7.61 -7.50
N HIS A 97 -24.25 -7.73 -8.29
CA HIS A 97 -23.12 -8.60 -7.95
C HIS A 97 -22.38 -8.11 -6.70
N LEU A 98 -22.13 -6.80 -6.59
CA LEU A 98 -21.52 -6.21 -5.40
C LEU A 98 -22.38 -6.44 -4.15
N ARG A 99 -23.71 -6.33 -4.27
CA ARG A 99 -24.65 -6.67 -3.16
C ARG A 99 -24.58 -8.13 -2.76
N ARG A 100 -24.49 -9.05 -3.72
CA ARG A 100 -24.32 -10.50 -3.45
C ARG A 100 -23.02 -10.81 -2.72
N GLU A 101 -21.96 -10.06 -2.99
CA GLU A 101 -20.67 -10.13 -2.29
C GLU A 101 -20.68 -9.38 -0.93
N GLY A 102 -21.85 -8.98 -0.45
CA GLY A 102 -22.05 -8.37 0.87
C GLY A 102 -21.72 -6.88 0.94
N MET A 103 -21.61 -6.19 -0.20
CA MET A 103 -21.38 -4.74 -0.23
C MET A 103 -22.69 -3.95 -0.29
N SER A 104 -22.82 -2.96 0.58
CA SER A 104 -23.92 -2.01 0.58
C SER A 104 -23.66 -0.88 -0.43
N LEU A 105 -24.64 -0.57 -1.27
CA LEU A 105 -24.62 0.57 -2.18
C LEU A 105 -25.75 1.54 -1.80
N SER A 106 -25.42 2.81 -1.68
CA SER A 106 -26.35 3.91 -1.35
C SER A 106 -26.97 4.54 -2.60
N GLY A 107 -26.49 4.23 -3.81
CA GLY A 107 -27.10 4.66 -5.07
C GLY A 107 -26.23 4.46 -6.31
N ASP A 108 -26.83 4.59 -7.50
CA ASP A 108 -26.24 4.21 -8.80
C ASP A 108 -25.11 5.15 -9.26
N GLY A 109 -25.00 6.33 -8.63
CA GLY A 109 -23.97 7.34 -8.92
C GLY A 109 -22.73 7.27 -8.02
N GLN A 110 -22.65 6.30 -7.09
CA GLN A 110 -21.49 6.19 -6.20
C GLN A 110 -20.23 5.83 -6.97
N THR A 111 -19.12 6.44 -6.54
CA THR A 111 -17.79 6.09 -7.05
C THR A 111 -17.32 4.76 -6.48
N ILE A 112 -16.33 4.13 -7.12
CA ILE A 112 -15.72 2.91 -6.58
C ILE A 112 -15.07 3.18 -5.22
N GLU A 113 -14.49 4.37 -5.03
CA GLU A 113 -13.97 4.85 -3.74
C GLU A 113 -15.05 4.93 -2.67
N ASP A 114 -16.21 5.53 -2.96
CA ASP A 114 -17.32 5.65 -2.00
C ASP A 114 -17.88 4.27 -1.60
N ILE A 115 -18.01 3.37 -2.57
CA ILE A 115 -18.45 1.99 -2.33
C ILE A 115 -17.43 1.27 -1.44
N ALA A 116 -16.13 1.42 -1.71
CA ALA A 116 -15.10 0.80 -0.90
C ALA A 116 -15.10 1.35 0.53
N ALA A 117 -15.16 2.68 0.68
CA ALA A 117 -15.14 3.36 1.97
C ALA A 117 -16.34 2.96 2.86
N SER A 118 -17.55 2.93 2.29
CA SER A 118 -18.77 2.53 3.01
C SER A 118 -18.79 1.07 3.45
N ASN A 119 -17.96 0.22 2.83
CA ASN A 119 -17.87 -1.21 3.11
C ASN A 119 -16.57 -1.62 3.82
N GLY A 120 -15.74 -0.65 4.25
CA GLY A 120 -14.46 -0.93 4.91
C GLY A 120 -13.45 -1.68 4.03
N LYS A 121 -13.57 -1.54 2.71
CA LYS A 121 -12.72 -2.17 1.70
C LYS A 121 -11.82 -1.13 1.03
N ARG A 122 -10.81 -1.60 0.29
CA ARG A 122 -10.02 -0.75 -0.62
C ARG A 122 -10.61 -0.76 -2.04
N PRO A 123 -10.47 0.31 -2.83
CA PRO A 123 -11.09 0.41 -4.16
C PRO A 123 -10.74 -0.74 -5.12
N HIS A 124 -9.49 -1.19 -5.13
CA HIS A 124 -9.09 -2.37 -5.92
C HIS A 124 -9.81 -3.68 -5.55
N GLU A 125 -10.31 -3.83 -4.32
CA GLU A 125 -11.10 -5.01 -3.93
C GLU A 125 -12.48 -5.00 -4.61
N VAL A 126 -13.08 -3.82 -4.73
CA VAL A 126 -14.33 -3.62 -5.47
C VAL A 126 -14.11 -3.90 -6.97
N LEU A 127 -13.02 -3.37 -7.55
CA LEU A 127 -12.65 -3.67 -8.93
C LEU A 127 -12.37 -5.15 -9.18
N ASN A 128 -11.76 -5.86 -8.22
CA ASN A 128 -11.51 -7.29 -8.34
C ASN A 128 -12.82 -8.08 -8.44
N VAL A 129 -13.80 -7.75 -7.60
CA VAL A 129 -15.14 -8.37 -7.65
C VAL A 129 -15.81 -8.11 -9.00
N LEU A 130 -15.78 -6.88 -9.51
CA LEU A 130 -16.29 -6.55 -10.84
C LEU A 130 -15.57 -7.36 -11.94
N SER A 131 -14.25 -7.52 -11.84
CA SER A 131 -13.48 -8.29 -12.83
C SER A 131 -13.82 -9.78 -12.86
N MET A 132 -14.19 -10.37 -11.71
CA MET A 132 -14.58 -11.78 -11.63
C MET A 132 -15.95 -12.01 -12.28
N SER A 133 -16.89 -11.07 -12.10
CA SER A 133 -18.19 -11.14 -12.80
C SER A 133 -18.05 -10.98 -14.31
N GLY A 134 -17.12 -10.14 -14.79
CA GLY A 134 -16.93 -9.91 -16.23
C GLY A 134 -16.33 -11.13 -16.94
N ARG A 135 -15.47 -11.90 -16.25
CA ARG A 135 -14.92 -13.15 -16.78
C ARG A 135 -15.97 -14.25 -16.92
N GLY A 136 -16.86 -14.39 -15.93
CA GLY A 136 -17.90 -15.43 -15.93
C GLY A 136 -19.04 -15.24 -16.94
N LEU A 137 -19.14 -14.08 -17.61
CA LEU A 137 -20.10 -13.83 -18.70
C LEU A 137 -19.52 -14.11 -20.10
N ASN A 138 -18.22 -14.36 -20.20
CA ASN A 138 -17.50 -14.62 -21.46
C ASN A 138 -17.13 -16.11 -21.65
N GLU A 139 -17.60 -16.99 -20.76
CA GLU A 139 -17.54 -18.45 -20.85
C GLU A 139 -18.95 -19.03 -21.03
#